data_AF-A0A3E4Z741-F1
#
_entry.id   AF-A0A3E4Z741-F1
#
_cell.length_a   1.000
_cell.length_b   1.000
_cell.length_c   1.000
_cell.angle_alpha   90.00
_cell.angle_beta   90.00
_cell.angle_gamma   90.00
#
_symmetry.space_group_name_H-M   'P 1'
#
loop_
_entity.id
_entity.type
_entity.pdbx_description
1 polymer ?
#
loop_
_entity_poly.entity_id
_entity_poly.type
_entity_poly.pdbx_seq_one_letter_code
_entity_poly.pdbx_strand_id
1 'polypeptide(L)'
;MKRSRAVYEQRFHVRHTEIAIGYPEGSVSIACSNLSKSCMQKLMNELVYDGYSATGSVQEDTIYLHEPDPMMCLPDSLKEMIQAKMESMNYEVKFLS
;
A
#
# COMPACT_ATOMS: atom_id res chain seq x y z
N MET A 1 -5.13 -36.44 -19.84
CA MET A 1 -4.76 -35.00 -19.87
C MET A 1 -4.71 -34.48 -18.42
N LYS A 2 -3.52 -34.33 -17.83
CA LYS A 2 -3.32 -33.85 -16.43
C LYS A 2 -2.22 -32.78 -16.33
N ARG A 3 -1.96 -32.02 -17.41
CA ARG A 3 -0.85 -31.04 -17.47
C ARG A 3 -1.29 -29.57 -17.36
N SER A 4 -2.59 -29.29 -17.33
CA SER A 4 -3.13 -27.92 -17.43
C SER A 4 -3.39 -27.22 -16.09
N ARG A 5 -3.47 -27.93 -14.97
CA ARG A 5 -3.78 -27.32 -13.66
C ARG A 5 -2.55 -26.66 -13.01
N ALA A 6 -1.39 -27.31 -13.07
CA ALA A 6 -0.16 -26.84 -12.44
C ALA A 6 0.43 -25.55 -13.06
N VAL A 7 0.13 -25.26 -14.34
CA VAL A 7 0.60 -24.03 -15.02
C VAL A 7 -0.25 -22.81 -14.62
N TYR A 8 -1.51 -23.02 -14.23
CA TYR A 8 -2.41 -21.95 -13.77
C TYR A 8 -2.08 -21.53 -12.33
N GLU A 9 -1.70 -22.49 -11.49
CA GLU A 9 -1.33 -22.26 -10.08
C GLU A 9 0.03 -21.56 -9.90
N GLN A 10 0.90 -21.54 -10.92
CA GLN A 10 2.19 -20.84 -10.86
C GLN A 10 2.10 -19.32 -11.13
N ARG A 11 0.96 -18.79 -11.62
CA ARG A 11 0.86 -17.39 -12.07
C ARG A 11 0.44 -16.38 -11.00
N PHE A 12 0.04 -16.81 -9.82
CA PHE A 12 -0.41 -15.93 -8.75
C PHE A 12 0.36 -16.23 -7.46
N HIS A 13 1.67 -15.97 -7.48
CA HIS A 13 2.42 -15.91 -6.24
C HIS A 13 1.96 -14.65 -5.51
N VAL A 14 1.09 -14.82 -4.52
CA VAL A 14 0.72 -13.76 -3.58
C VAL A 14 2.00 -13.28 -2.90
N ARG A 15 2.30 -12.00 -3.03
CA ARG A 15 3.47 -11.38 -2.41
C ARG A 15 3.08 -10.89 -1.02
N HIS A 16 3.99 -11.01 -0.06
CA HIS A 16 3.73 -10.54 1.29
C HIS A 16 4.43 -9.21 1.50
N THR A 17 3.77 -8.28 2.17
CA THR A 17 4.36 -7.00 2.58
C THR A 17 3.91 -6.66 3.99
N GLU A 18 4.81 -6.08 4.76
CA GLU A 18 4.48 -5.54 6.08
C GLU A 18 4.42 -4.02 5.98
N ILE A 19 3.38 -3.43 6.55
CA ILE A 19 3.12 -1.99 6.47
C ILE A 19 3.05 -1.41 7.87
N ALA A 20 3.84 -0.37 8.14
CA ALA A 20 3.73 0.43 9.36
C ALA A 20 3.24 1.84 9.02
N ILE A 21 2.26 2.36 9.76
CA ILE A 21 1.71 3.69 9.55
C ILE A 21 2.13 4.59 10.71
N GLY A 22 2.73 5.72 10.38
CA GLY A 22 3.15 6.75 11.33
C GLY A 22 2.50 8.09 11.01
N TYR A 23 2.37 8.93 12.04
CA TYR A 23 1.76 10.27 11.96
C TYR A 23 2.74 11.34 12.43
N PRO A 24 3.85 11.56 11.70
CA PRO A 24 4.74 12.69 11.97
C PRO A 24 4.01 14.03 11.80
N GLU A 25 4.53 15.10 12.41
CA GLU A 25 3.87 16.41 12.39
C GLU A 25 3.57 16.87 10.95
N GLY A 26 2.28 17.05 10.65
CA GLY A 26 1.80 17.54 9.35
C GLY A 26 1.85 16.53 8.19
N SER A 27 2.15 15.26 8.44
CA SER A 27 2.17 14.24 7.37
C SER A 27 1.80 12.83 7.87
N VAL A 28 1.54 11.93 6.93
CA VAL A 28 1.40 10.49 7.22
C VAL A 28 2.54 9.76 6.53
N SER A 29 3.24 8.90 7.28
CA SER A 29 4.28 8.02 6.75
C SER A 29 3.77 6.58 6.68
N ILE A 30 3.94 5.92 5.55
CA ILE A 30 3.58 4.52 5.33
C ILE A 30 4.86 3.78 4.95
N ALA A 31 5.47 3.09 5.91
CA ALA A 31 6.66 2.27 5.69
C ALA A 31 6.23 0.91 5.16
N CYS A 32 6.85 0.46 4.06
CA CYS A 32 6.49 -0.75 3.33
C CYS A 32 7.69 -1.68 3.22
N SER A 33 7.61 -2.88 3.81
CA SER A 33 8.68 -3.88 3.64
C SER A 33 8.49 -4.66 2.33
N ASN A 34 9.59 -4.85 1.59
CA ASN A 34 9.64 -5.66 0.36
C ASN A 34 8.73 -5.18 -0.78
N LEU A 35 8.29 -3.91 -0.76
CA LEU A 35 7.50 -3.32 -1.83
C LEU A 35 8.42 -2.59 -2.81
N SER A 36 8.28 -2.84 -4.11
CA SER A 36 9.09 -2.13 -5.10
C SER A 36 8.73 -0.64 -5.13
N LYS A 37 9.71 0.23 -5.43
CA LYS A 37 9.48 1.67 -5.60
C LYS A 37 8.34 1.99 -6.57
N SER A 38 8.19 1.21 -7.64
CA SER A 38 7.09 1.35 -8.60
C SER A 38 5.72 1.01 -8.00
N CYS A 39 5.63 0.02 -7.12
CA CYS A 39 4.39 -0.31 -6.41
C CYS A 39 4.07 0.73 -5.34
N MET A 40 5.08 1.21 -4.59
CA MET A 40 4.92 2.32 -3.65
C MET A 40 4.41 3.57 -4.35
N GLN A 41 4.96 3.92 -5.51
CA GLN A 41 4.54 5.07 -6.29
C GLN A 41 3.08 4.94 -6.76
N LYS A 42 2.67 3.73 -7.16
CA LYS A 42 1.27 3.47 -7.51
C LYS A 42 0.35 3.66 -6.31
N LEU A 43 0.65 3.04 -5.17
CA LEU A 43 -0.14 3.18 -3.95
C LEU A 43 -0.26 4.66 -3.53
N MET A 44 0.85 5.39 -3.55
CA MET A 44 0.87 6.83 -3.26
C MET A 44 -0.02 7.63 -4.22
N ASN A 45 0.08 7.37 -5.53
CA ASN A 45 -0.74 8.07 -6.53
C ASN A 45 -2.24 7.78 -6.34
N GLU A 46 -2.60 6.53 -6.01
CA GLU A 46 -4.00 6.16 -5.73
C GLU A 46 -4.53 6.88 -4.50
N LEU A 47 -3.75 6.96 -3.41
CA LEU A 47 -4.13 7.68 -2.19
C LEU A 47 -4.35 9.18 -2.45
N VAL A 48 -3.45 9.80 -3.23
CA VAL A 48 -3.60 11.22 -3.63
C VAL A 48 -4.81 11.41 -4.53
N TYR A 49 -5.03 10.52 -5.51
CA TYR A 49 -6.17 10.57 -6.41
C TYR A 49 -7.52 10.40 -5.67
N ASP A 50 -7.56 9.48 -4.71
CA ASP A 50 -8.74 9.21 -3.89
C ASP A 50 -8.97 10.27 -2.78
N GLY A 51 -8.12 11.29 -2.69
CA GLY A 51 -8.31 12.47 -1.83
C GLY A 51 -7.75 12.35 -0.42
N TYR A 52 -6.98 11.31 -0.10
CA TYR A 52 -6.36 11.16 1.23
C TYR A 52 -5.28 12.20 1.52
N SER A 53 -4.72 12.82 0.47
CA SER A 53 -3.61 13.76 0.59
C SER A 53 -3.54 14.66 -0.64
N ALA A 54 -3.14 15.92 -0.49
CA ALA A 54 -2.97 16.82 -1.63
C ALA A 54 -1.78 16.40 -2.51
N THR A 55 -0.69 15.99 -1.89
CA THR A 55 0.50 15.47 -2.59
C THR A 55 1.14 14.32 -1.81
N GLY A 56 2.12 13.65 -2.42
CA GLY A 56 2.90 12.62 -1.75
C GLY A 56 4.27 12.43 -2.37
N SER A 57 5.15 11.76 -1.66
CA SER A 57 6.48 11.38 -2.14
C SER A 57 6.89 9.99 -1.65
N VAL A 58 7.63 9.24 -2.48
CA VAL A 58 8.25 7.97 -2.09
C VAL A 58 9.73 8.17 -1.84
N GLN A 59 10.20 7.86 -0.63
CA GLN A 59 11.61 7.90 -0.25
C GLN A 59 12.00 6.55 0.36
N GLU A 60 13.06 5.94 -0.17
CA GLU A 60 13.50 4.60 0.24
C GLU A 60 12.34 3.60 0.25
N ASP A 61 12.00 3.07 1.43
CA ASP A 61 10.93 2.11 1.68
C ASP A 61 9.70 2.76 2.34
N THR A 62 9.54 4.08 2.23
CA THR A 62 8.48 4.85 2.89
C THR A 62 7.74 5.76 1.90
N ILE A 63 6.41 5.75 1.99
CA ILE A 63 5.53 6.71 1.33
C ILE A 63 5.21 7.81 2.34
N TYR A 64 5.34 9.07 1.92
CA TYR A 64 4.93 10.24 2.69
C TYR A 64 3.74 10.90 2.00
N LEU A 65 2.66 11.10 2.75
CA LEU A 65 1.48 11.87 2.35
C LEU A 65 1.58 13.26 2.99
N HIS A 66 1.62 14.30 2.17
CA HIS A 66 1.74 15.70 2.59
C HIS A 66 0.40 16.40 2.55
N GLU A 67 0.06 17.10 3.64
CA GLU A 67 -1.28 17.69 3.85
C GLU A 67 -2.38 16.61 3.80
N PRO A 68 -2.31 15.59 4.68
CA PRO A 68 -3.29 14.52 4.72
C PRO A 68 -4.66 15.03 5.17
N ASP A 69 -5.73 14.50 4.58
CA ASP A 69 -7.09 14.80 5.03
C ASP A 69 -7.34 14.15 6.41
N PRO A 70 -7.63 14.93 7.47
CA PRO A 70 -7.76 14.38 8.82
C PRO A 70 -8.94 13.42 9.02
N MET A 71 -9.97 13.51 8.17
CA MET A 71 -11.16 12.68 8.24
C MET A 71 -10.96 11.37 7.47
N MET A 72 -10.14 11.37 6.43
CA MET A 72 -9.85 10.18 5.62
C MET A 72 -8.63 9.39 6.12
N CYS A 73 -7.60 10.07 6.63
CA CYS A 73 -6.37 9.44 7.14
C CYS A 73 -6.48 8.89 8.57
N LEU A 74 -7.70 8.64 9.05
CA LEU A 74 -7.91 7.90 10.29
C LEU A 74 -7.29 6.50 10.19
N PRO A 75 -6.73 5.93 11.28
CA PRO A 75 -5.98 4.68 11.23
C PRO A 75 -6.72 3.53 10.55
N ASP A 76 -8.00 3.33 10.88
CA ASP A 76 -8.77 2.21 10.34
C ASP A 76 -9.15 2.44 8.87
N SER A 77 -9.63 3.64 8.53
CA SER A 77 -9.98 4.00 7.15
C SER A 77 -8.79 3.89 6.20
N LEU A 78 -7.62 4.38 6.65
CA LEU A 78 -6.40 4.30 5.86
C LEU A 78 -5.90 2.86 5.71
N LYS A 79 -6.00 2.03 6.76
CA LYS A 79 -5.66 0.60 6.70
C LYS A 79 -6.56 -0.15 5.72
N GLU A 80 -7.87 0.04 5.79
CA GLU A 80 -8.83 -0.58 4.88
C GLU A 80 -8.53 -0.23 3.42
N MET A 81 -8.23 1.05 3.17
CA MET A 81 -7.88 1.55 1.84
C MET A 81 -6.59 0.93 1.29
N ILE A 82 -5.52 0.97 2.10
CA ILE A 82 -4.22 0.39 1.74
C ILE A 82 -4.38 -1.10 1.48
N GLN A 83 -5.11 -1.82 2.34
CA GLN A 83 -5.36 -3.25 2.17
C GLN A 83 -6.06 -3.54 0.85
N ALA A 84 -7.16 -2.86 0.55
CA ALA A 84 -7.91 -3.07 -0.69
C ALA A 84 -7.06 -2.85 -1.95
N LYS A 85 -6.24 -1.79 -1.98
CA LYS A 85 -5.37 -1.51 -3.14
C LYS A 85 -4.24 -2.53 -3.26
N MET A 86 -3.63 -2.94 -2.15
CA MET A 86 -2.56 -3.93 -2.15
C MET A 86 -3.06 -5.31 -2.58
N GLU A 87 -4.23 -5.74 -2.13
CA GLU A 87 -4.87 -6.98 -2.56
C GLU A 87 -5.16 -6.96 -4.07
N SER A 88 -5.60 -5.83 -4.62
CA SER A 88 -5.77 -5.66 -6.08
C SER A 88 -4.47 -5.84 -6.88
N MET A 89 -3.32 -5.60 -6.24
CA MET A 89 -1.98 -5.77 -6.81
C MET A 89 -1.38 -7.16 -6.53
N ASN A 90 -2.16 -8.11 -6.00
CA ASN A 90 -1.73 -9.44 -5.54
C ASN A 90 -0.72 -9.41 -4.38
N TYR A 91 -0.87 -8.46 -3.47
CA TYR A 91 -0.15 -8.44 -2.19
C TYR A 91 -1.07 -8.80 -1.02
N GLU A 92 -0.58 -9.63 -0.13
CA GLU A 92 -1.11 -9.83 1.21
C GLU A 92 -0.40 -8.88 2.17
N VAL A 93 -1.18 -8.08 2.91
CA VAL A 93 -0.68 -7.03 3.79
C VAL A 93 -0.78 -7.47 5.23
N LYS A 94 0.31 -7.27 5.98
CA LYS A 94 0.33 -7.37 7.44
C LYS A 94 0.65 -6.00 8.01
N PHE A 95 -0.30 -5.38 8.71
CA PHE A 95 -0.04 -4.13 9.39
C PHE A 95 0.77 -4.36 10.67
N LEU A 96 1.88 -3.65 10.78
CA LEU A 96 2.68 -3.55 12.00
C LEU A 96 2.03 -2.44 12.85
N SER A 97 1.59 -2.83 14.04
CA SER A 97 0.84 -2.01 15.00
C SER A 97 1.51 -0.70 15.34
#